data_AF-A0A534SE35-F1
#
_entry.id   AF-A0A534SE35-F1
#
_cell.length_a   1.000
_cell.length_b   1.000
_cell.length_c   1.000
_cell.angle_alpha   90.00
_cell.angle_beta   90.00
_cell.angle_gamma   90.00
#
_symmetry.space_group_name_H-M   'P 1'
#
loop_
_entity.id
_entity.type
_entity.pdbx_description
1 polymer ?
#
loop_
_entity_poly.entity_id
_entity_poly.type
_entity_poly.pdbx_seq_one_letter_code
_entity_poly.pdbx_strand_id
1 'polypeptide(L)'
;MRSLMLAVILPALAGAQANNAASHLLTTWMGMLPIIIAASHGGRQKIPGVPVRSGTGVSQFITERDSNTAELAETLASKVGDRLGARPFLVLAHFERKYVDANRPAAAAYDSAAAKPYYDAYHRALAEASERIRLQWGSGLLLDIHGQGAVADTIFRGTNNGKSVAALRQRFALKPSADLKVSWRRCR
;
A
#
# COMPACT_ATOMS: atom_id res chain seq x y z
N MET A 1 -17.50 -50.74 -23.23
CA MET A 1 -16.63 -49.95 -22.33
C MET A 1 -16.52 -48.54 -22.91
N ARG A 2 -17.23 -47.56 -22.36
CA ARG A 2 -17.09 -46.14 -22.73
C ARG A 2 -16.90 -45.36 -21.44
N SER A 3 -15.64 -45.10 -21.10
CA SER A 3 -15.29 -44.22 -19.99
C SER A 3 -15.61 -42.78 -20.39
N LEU A 4 -16.50 -42.15 -19.62
CA LEU A 4 -16.81 -40.74 -19.71
C LEU A 4 -15.72 -39.99 -18.91
N MET A 5 -14.83 -39.29 -19.60
CA MET A 5 -13.96 -38.31 -18.93
C MET A 5 -14.77 -37.06 -18.62
N LEU A 6 -15.08 -36.85 -17.34
CA LEU A 6 -15.61 -35.59 -16.84
C LEU A 6 -14.42 -34.67 -16.54
N ALA A 7 -14.08 -33.79 -17.50
CA ALA A 7 -13.07 -32.76 -17.28
C ALA A 7 -13.65 -31.66 -16.38
N VAL A 8 -13.14 -31.55 -15.15
CA VAL A 8 -13.48 -30.47 -14.22
C VAL A 8 -12.78 -29.19 -14.67
N ILE A 9 -13.49 -28.36 -15.43
CA ILE A 9 -13.09 -26.99 -15.76
C ILE A 9 -13.75 -26.06 -14.74
N LEU A 10 -13.21 -25.94 -13.53
CA LEU A 10 -13.78 -25.04 -12.49
C LEU A 10 -12.85 -24.16 -11.63
N PRO A 11 -11.51 -24.11 -11.75
CA PRO A 11 -10.72 -23.19 -10.91
C PRO A 11 -10.63 -21.74 -11.46
N ALA A 12 -10.80 -21.50 -12.76
CA ALA A 12 -10.53 -20.20 -13.37
C ALA A 12 -11.59 -19.12 -13.04
N LEU A 13 -12.87 -19.49 -12.99
CA LEU A 13 -13.98 -18.57 -12.74
C LEU A 13 -13.97 -18.01 -11.30
N ALA A 14 -13.66 -18.85 -10.31
CA ALA A 14 -13.56 -18.42 -8.92
C ALA A 14 -12.39 -17.44 -8.69
N GLY A 15 -11.25 -17.69 -9.33
CA GLY A 15 -10.09 -16.79 -9.28
C GLY A 15 -10.36 -15.43 -9.94
N ALA A 16 -11.02 -15.42 -11.10
CA ALA A 16 -11.39 -14.18 -11.78
C ALA A 16 -12.38 -13.34 -10.95
N GLN A 17 -13.37 -13.97 -10.33
CA GLN A 17 -14.34 -13.28 -9.49
C GLN A 17 -13.71 -12.66 -8.24
N ALA A 18 -12.80 -13.40 -7.57
CA ALA A 18 -12.07 -12.89 -6.42
C ALA A 18 -11.15 -11.71 -6.79
N ASN A 19 -10.51 -11.77 -7.97
CA ASN A 19 -9.69 -10.66 -8.48
C ASN A 19 -10.51 -9.40 -8.79
N ASN A 20 -11.71 -9.56 -9.37
CA ASN A 20 -12.62 -8.44 -9.61
C ASN A 20 -13.13 -7.83 -8.30
N ALA A 21 -13.50 -8.65 -7.32
CA ALA A 21 -13.91 -8.15 -6.01
C ALA A 21 -12.76 -7.40 -5.31
N ALA A 22 -11.53 -7.90 -5.42
CA ALA A 22 -10.35 -7.26 -4.85
C ALA A 22 -10.03 -5.92 -5.51
N SER A 23 -10.10 -5.83 -6.85
CA SER A 23 -9.83 -4.58 -7.56
C SER A 23 -10.85 -3.49 -7.25
N HIS A 24 -12.10 -3.84 -6.93
CA HIS A 24 -13.13 -2.87 -6.53
C HIS A 24 -12.86 -2.21 -5.18
N LEU A 25 -12.04 -2.82 -4.32
CA LEU A 25 -11.64 -2.24 -3.03
C LEU A 25 -10.29 -1.50 -3.12
N LEU A 26 -9.83 -1.16 -4.33
CA LEU A 26 -8.62 -0.39 -4.58
C LEU A 26 -8.92 0.83 -5.46
N THR A 27 -8.24 1.95 -5.19
CA THR A 27 -8.04 2.98 -6.21
C THR A 27 -6.63 2.86 -6.74
N THR A 28 -6.49 2.73 -8.06
CA THR A 28 -5.20 2.76 -8.73
C THR A 28 -5.18 3.83 -9.83
N TRP A 29 -4.14 4.67 -9.84
CA TRP A 29 -3.87 5.58 -10.95
C TRP A 29 -2.57 5.18 -11.65
N MET A 30 -2.66 5.01 -12.96
CA MET A 30 -1.47 4.86 -13.81
C MET A 30 -0.89 6.25 -14.08
N GLY A 31 0.15 6.59 -13.33
CA GLY A 31 0.83 7.88 -13.40
C GLY A 31 1.83 8.01 -14.55
N MET A 32 2.35 9.23 -14.68
CA MET A 32 3.42 9.63 -15.61
C MET A 32 4.57 10.37 -14.90
N LEU A 33 4.63 10.27 -13.57
CA LEU A 33 5.76 10.73 -12.78
C LEU A 33 6.46 9.55 -12.11
N PRO A 34 7.77 9.62 -11.84
CA PRO A 34 8.50 8.61 -11.05
C PRO A 34 8.20 8.74 -9.55
N ILE A 35 6.91 8.85 -9.20
CA ILE A 35 6.40 9.01 -7.84
C ILE A 35 5.21 8.08 -7.66
N ILE A 36 5.23 7.24 -6.62
CA ILE A 36 4.11 6.44 -6.14
C ILE A 36 3.64 7.04 -4.83
N ILE A 37 2.34 7.32 -4.72
CA ILE A 37 1.70 7.67 -3.46
C ILE A 37 0.79 6.52 -3.09
N ALA A 38 0.95 5.99 -1.87
CA ALA A 38 0.19 4.84 -1.40
C ALA A 38 -0.43 5.10 -0.03
N ALA A 39 -1.56 4.46 0.25
CA ALA A 39 -2.12 4.40 1.60
C ALA A 39 -2.82 3.05 1.79
N SER A 40 -2.31 2.25 2.73
CA SER A 40 -2.80 0.89 2.99
C SER A 40 -3.86 0.81 4.09
N HIS A 41 -4.02 1.86 4.92
CA HIS A 41 -4.82 1.82 6.14
C HIS A 41 -5.97 2.85 6.20
N GLY A 42 -6.22 3.61 5.13
CA GLY A 42 -7.27 4.64 5.09
C GLY A 42 -8.69 4.13 4.82
N GLY A 43 -8.81 2.86 4.40
CA GLY A 43 -10.06 2.22 4.01
C GLY A 43 -11.14 2.15 5.10
N ARG A 44 -12.39 2.05 4.65
CA ARG A 44 -13.60 1.99 5.49
C ARG A 44 -14.50 0.80 5.14
N GLN A 45 -14.17 0.06 4.09
CA GLN A 45 -15.00 -1.01 3.57
C GLN A 45 -14.69 -2.32 4.27
N LYS A 46 -15.75 -3.07 4.57
CA LYS A 46 -15.62 -4.47 4.97
C LYS A 46 -15.29 -5.31 3.74
N ILE A 47 -14.63 -6.44 3.98
CA ILE A 47 -14.42 -7.44 2.94
C ILE A 47 -15.46 -8.57 3.16
N PRO A 48 -16.44 -8.75 2.26
CA PRO A 48 -17.46 -9.79 2.43
C PRO A 48 -16.83 -11.19 2.57
N GLY A 49 -17.27 -11.96 3.57
CA GLY A 49 -16.78 -13.32 3.82
C GLY A 49 -15.39 -13.41 4.46
N VAL A 50 -14.73 -12.29 4.76
CA VAL A 50 -13.43 -12.28 5.46
C VAL A 50 -13.65 -11.91 6.93
N PRO A 51 -13.28 -12.78 7.89
CA PRO A 51 -13.36 -12.46 9.30
C PRO A 51 -12.33 -11.40 9.70
N VAL A 52 -12.58 -10.71 10.81
CA VAL A 52 -11.57 -9.85 11.45
C VAL A 52 -10.41 -10.73 11.92
N ARG A 53 -9.18 -10.24 11.73
CA ARG A 53 -7.96 -10.91 12.19
C ARG A 53 -7.96 -11.02 13.71
N SER A 54 -7.49 -12.15 14.23
CA SER A 54 -7.34 -12.43 15.66
C SER A 54 -6.08 -11.80 16.25
N GLY A 55 -5.04 -11.62 15.43
CA GLY A 55 -3.76 -11.06 15.86
C GLY A 55 -2.85 -12.03 16.62
N THR A 56 -3.21 -13.30 16.71
CA THR A 56 -2.39 -14.33 17.37
C THR A 56 -0.99 -14.40 16.75
N GLY A 57 0.05 -14.18 17.56
CA GLY A 57 1.44 -14.21 17.10
C GLY A 57 1.89 -12.98 16.31
N VAL A 58 1.06 -11.94 16.17
CA VAL A 58 1.41 -10.71 15.44
C VAL A 58 1.89 -9.63 16.41
N SER A 59 3.13 -9.18 16.24
CA SER A 59 3.69 -8.09 17.05
C SER A 59 3.06 -6.73 16.68
N GLN A 60 2.74 -5.92 17.69
CA GLN A 60 2.09 -4.60 17.49
C GLN A 60 0.82 -4.71 16.64
N PHE A 61 -0.04 -5.67 16.99
CA PHE A 61 -1.30 -5.89 16.29
C PHE A 61 -2.26 -4.72 16.53
N ILE A 62 -2.72 -4.12 15.43
CA ILE A 62 -3.62 -2.96 15.42
C ILE A 62 -4.74 -3.23 14.42
N THR A 63 -5.96 -2.80 14.78
CA THR A 63 -7.17 -2.96 13.97
C THR A 63 -7.75 -1.64 13.50
N GLU A 64 -7.32 -0.56 14.14
CA GLU A 64 -7.74 0.82 13.94
C GLU A 64 -7.18 1.38 12.64
N ARG A 65 -8.07 1.87 11.80
CA ARG A 65 -7.71 2.54 10.54
C ARG A 65 -6.90 3.82 10.78
N ASP A 66 -6.10 4.17 9.79
CA ASP A 66 -5.42 5.45 9.73
C ASP A 66 -6.39 6.47 9.14
N SER A 67 -7.19 7.10 10.00
CA SER A 67 -8.29 7.98 9.57
C SER A 67 -7.81 9.07 8.61
N ASN A 68 -8.57 9.25 7.52
CA ASN A 68 -8.37 10.27 6.47
C ASN A 68 -7.11 10.10 5.60
N THR A 69 -6.33 9.03 5.74
CA THR A 69 -5.10 8.84 4.96
C THR A 69 -5.36 8.53 3.48
N ALA A 70 -6.47 7.86 3.14
CA ALA A 70 -6.83 7.62 1.75
C ALA A 70 -7.15 8.94 1.03
N GLU A 71 -7.98 9.77 1.65
CA GLU A 71 -8.38 11.09 1.17
C GLU A 71 -7.19 12.05 1.10
N LEU A 72 -6.30 12.01 2.10
CA LEU A 72 -5.06 12.77 2.09
C LEU A 72 -4.13 12.35 0.95
N ALA A 73 -3.95 11.04 0.74
CA ALA A 73 -3.10 10.52 -0.33
C ALA A 73 -3.64 10.89 -1.72
N GLU A 74 -4.95 10.81 -1.94
CA GLU A 74 -5.59 11.23 -3.19
C GLU A 74 -5.46 12.75 -3.42
N THR A 75 -5.67 13.55 -2.38
CA THR A 75 -5.48 15.00 -2.43
C THR A 75 -4.02 15.35 -2.73
N LEU A 76 -3.07 14.69 -2.07
CA LEU A 76 -1.64 14.85 -2.32
C LEU A 76 -1.29 14.51 -3.77
N ALA A 77 -1.80 13.39 -4.29
CA ALA A 77 -1.57 12.98 -5.67
C ALA A 77 -2.11 13.99 -6.68
N SER A 78 -3.29 14.55 -6.42
CA SER A 78 -3.88 15.62 -7.24
C SER A 78 -3.01 16.88 -7.21
N LYS A 79 -2.58 17.33 -6.02
CA LYS A 79 -1.73 18.52 -5.86
C LYS A 79 -0.33 18.36 -6.46
N VAL A 80 0.26 17.16 -6.36
CA VAL A 80 1.51 16.82 -7.06
C VAL A 80 1.28 16.90 -8.57
N GLY A 81 0.15 16.38 -9.05
CA GLY A 81 -0.27 16.47 -10.45
C GLY A 81 -0.35 17.91 -10.96
N ASP A 82 -1.11 18.75 -10.27
CA ASP A 82 -1.29 20.17 -10.60
C ASP A 82 0.06 20.91 -10.64
N ARG A 83 0.94 20.62 -9.68
CA ARG A 83 2.22 21.31 -9.53
C ARG A 83 3.28 20.86 -10.55
N LEU A 84 3.27 19.61 -10.95
CA LEU A 84 4.31 19.02 -11.80
C LEU A 84 3.84 18.77 -13.25
N GLY A 85 2.56 19.04 -13.56
CA GLY A 85 2.00 18.92 -14.91
C GLY A 85 1.69 17.49 -15.37
N ALA A 86 1.85 16.49 -14.50
CA ALA A 86 1.52 15.09 -14.78
C ALA A 86 1.16 14.36 -13.48
N ARG A 87 0.27 13.37 -13.52
CA ARG A 87 -0.14 12.65 -12.31
C ARG A 87 0.94 11.67 -11.81
N PRO A 88 1.15 11.53 -10.49
CA PRO A 88 1.89 10.40 -9.93
C PRO A 88 1.07 9.11 -10.02
N PHE A 89 1.72 7.99 -9.75
CA PHE A 89 1.01 6.73 -9.49
C PHE A 89 0.32 6.83 -8.13
N LEU A 90 -0.88 6.27 -8.02
CA LEU A 90 -1.65 6.21 -6.78
C LEU A 90 -2.08 4.77 -6.52
N VAL A 91 -1.93 4.28 -5.29
CA VAL A 91 -2.47 2.97 -4.86
C VAL A 91 -3.10 3.11 -3.47
N LEU A 92 -4.42 3.01 -3.38
CA LEU A 92 -5.16 3.11 -2.13
C LEU A 92 -5.88 1.79 -1.84
N ALA A 93 -5.82 1.33 -0.59
CA ALA A 93 -6.69 0.28 -0.09
C ALA A 93 -7.95 0.89 0.55
N HIS A 94 -9.13 0.48 0.08
CA HIS A 94 -10.42 0.90 0.64
C HIS A 94 -10.97 -0.05 1.70
N PHE A 95 -10.38 -1.24 1.85
CA PHE A 95 -10.73 -2.17 2.92
C PHE A 95 -10.12 -1.76 4.28
N GLU A 96 -10.82 -2.08 5.37
CA GLU A 96 -10.31 -1.83 6.73
C GLU A 96 -9.15 -2.78 7.09
N ARG A 97 -8.11 -2.25 7.73
CA ARG A 97 -6.91 -3.02 8.14
C ARG A 97 -7.20 -4.23 9.05
N LYS A 98 -8.33 -4.19 9.76
CA LYS A 98 -8.75 -5.28 10.66
C LYS A 98 -9.07 -6.58 9.90
N TYR A 99 -9.37 -6.49 8.60
CA TYR A 99 -9.54 -7.66 7.72
C TYR A 99 -8.21 -8.05 7.06
N VAL A 100 -7.47 -7.07 6.52
CA VAL A 100 -6.17 -7.25 5.88
C VAL A 100 -5.26 -6.08 6.24
N ASP A 101 -4.15 -6.34 6.93
CA ASP A 101 -3.10 -5.33 7.12
C ASP A 101 -2.08 -5.42 5.98
N ALA A 102 -2.30 -4.63 4.93
CA ALA A 102 -1.45 -4.63 3.74
C ALA A 102 -0.07 -3.96 3.95
N ASN A 103 0.25 -3.50 5.16
CA ASN A 103 1.59 -3.04 5.55
C ASN A 103 2.30 -4.06 6.46
N ARG A 104 1.93 -5.35 6.34
CA ARG A 104 2.58 -6.47 7.01
C ARG A 104 3.00 -7.51 5.98
N PRO A 105 4.01 -8.34 6.26
CA PRO A 105 4.25 -9.52 5.45
C PRO A 105 3.01 -10.42 5.47
N ALA A 106 2.76 -11.17 4.38
CA ALA A 106 1.56 -11.98 4.19
C ALA A 106 1.20 -12.87 5.40
N ALA A 107 2.21 -13.48 6.04
CA ALA A 107 2.02 -14.33 7.23
C ALA A 107 1.44 -13.62 8.47
N ALA A 108 1.48 -12.28 8.51
CA ALA A 108 0.91 -11.46 9.58
C ALA A 108 -0.18 -10.49 9.06
N ALA A 109 -0.44 -10.50 7.75
CA ALA A 109 -1.35 -9.56 7.11
C ALA A 109 -2.81 -9.98 7.22
N TYR A 110 -3.10 -11.28 7.28
CA TYR A 110 -4.45 -11.85 7.32
C TYR A 110 -4.47 -13.26 7.90
N ASP A 111 -5.62 -13.66 8.46
CA ASP A 111 -5.80 -15.00 9.06
C ASP A 111 -6.62 -15.94 8.15
N SER A 112 -7.26 -15.41 7.10
CA SER A 112 -8.14 -16.17 6.19
C SER A 112 -7.61 -16.19 4.76
N ALA A 113 -7.64 -17.36 4.12
CA ALA A 113 -7.30 -17.50 2.70
C ALA A 113 -8.17 -16.63 1.78
N ALA A 114 -9.42 -16.35 2.19
CA ALA A 114 -10.33 -15.47 1.43
C ALA A 114 -9.84 -14.00 1.40
N ALA A 115 -8.93 -13.62 2.29
CA ALA A 115 -8.36 -12.28 2.36
C ALA A 115 -7.14 -12.10 1.43
N LYS A 116 -6.49 -13.20 1.05
CA LYS A 116 -5.28 -13.20 0.21
C LYS A 116 -5.46 -12.46 -1.12
N PRO A 117 -6.56 -12.60 -1.88
CA PRO A 117 -6.73 -11.88 -3.14
C PRO A 117 -6.67 -10.36 -2.99
N TYR A 118 -7.16 -9.81 -1.87
CA TYR A 118 -7.14 -8.36 -1.59
C TYR A 118 -5.74 -7.86 -1.26
N TYR A 119 -5.01 -8.62 -0.44
CA TYR A 119 -3.60 -8.38 -0.16
C TYR A 119 -2.77 -8.43 -1.44
N ASP A 120 -2.93 -9.50 -2.23
CA ASP A 120 -2.19 -9.70 -3.47
C ASP A 120 -2.50 -8.59 -4.48
N ALA A 121 -3.76 -8.15 -4.60
CA ALA A 121 -4.14 -7.07 -5.52
C ALA A 121 -3.47 -5.74 -5.17
N TYR A 122 -3.42 -5.38 -3.87
CA TYR A 122 -2.73 -4.18 -3.40
C TYR A 122 -1.23 -4.21 -3.73
N HIS A 123 -0.56 -5.33 -3.39
CA HIS A 123 0.87 -5.47 -3.67
C HIS A 123 1.20 -5.60 -5.15
N ARG A 124 0.31 -6.19 -5.96
CA ARG A 124 0.46 -6.25 -7.42
C ARG A 124 0.40 -4.85 -8.02
N ALA A 125 -0.55 -4.01 -7.61
CA ALA A 125 -0.63 -2.63 -8.08
C ALA A 125 0.65 -1.82 -7.75
N LEU A 126 1.21 -1.99 -6.54
CA LEU A 126 2.49 -1.39 -6.16
C LEU A 126 3.66 -1.91 -6.99
N ALA A 127 3.70 -3.22 -7.25
CA ALA A 127 4.74 -3.85 -8.06
C ALA A 127 4.68 -3.36 -9.52
N GLU A 128 3.49 -3.29 -10.12
CA GLU A 128 3.28 -2.79 -11.47
C GLU A 128 3.70 -1.32 -11.61
N ALA A 129 3.32 -0.47 -10.65
CA ALA A 129 3.76 0.91 -10.62
C ALA A 129 5.29 1.04 -10.48
N SER A 130 5.89 0.26 -9.58
CA SER A 130 7.34 0.26 -9.35
C SER A 130 8.11 -0.21 -10.57
N GLU A 131 7.63 -1.26 -11.25
CA GLU A 131 8.24 -1.80 -12.44
C GLU A 131 8.15 -0.81 -13.61
N ARG A 132 6.99 -0.18 -13.82
CA ARG A 132 6.86 0.87 -14.82
C ARG A 132 7.81 2.03 -14.56
N ILE A 133 7.94 2.43 -13.29
CA ILE A 133 8.90 3.47 -12.91
C ILE A 133 10.33 3.07 -13.24
N ARG A 134 10.72 1.84 -12.90
CA ARG A 134 12.05 1.30 -13.15
C ARG A 134 12.36 1.25 -14.65
N LEU A 135 11.41 0.80 -15.48
CA LEU A 135 11.59 0.69 -16.92
C LEU A 135 11.69 2.05 -17.61
N GLN A 136 10.93 3.05 -17.17
CA GLN A 136 10.84 4.34 -17.85
C GLN A 136 11.79 5.42 -17.28
N TRP A 137 12.11 5.40 -15.99
CA TRP A 137 12.97 6.40 -15.33
C TRP A 137 14.17 5.80 -14.59
N GLY A 138 14.31 4.47 -14.54
CA GLY A 138 15.36 3.77 -13.79
C GLY A 138 15.12 3.71 -12.27
N SER A 139 14.60 4.78 -11.67
CA SER A 139 14.28 4.87 -10.25
C SER A 139 13.16 5.89 -9.98
N GLY A 140 12.52 5.81 -8.82
CA GLY A 140 11.53 6.79 -8.38
C GLY A 140 11.35 6.82 -6.87
N LEU A 141 10.35 7.60 -6.42
CA LEU A 141 10.03 7.82 -5.02
C LEU A 141 8.70 7.18 -4.65
N LEU A 142 8.69 6.35 -3.61
CA LEU A 142 7.44 5.86 -3.00
C LEU A 142 7.19 6.61 -1.69
N LEU A 143 5.99 7.20 -1.58
CA LEU A 143 5.46 7.82 -0.37
C LEU A 143 4.32 6.96 0.16
N ASP A 144 4.55 6.27 1.28
CA ASP A 144 3.55 5.48 1.98
C ASP A 144 2.93 6.31 3.10
N ILE A 145 1.66 6.67 2.95
CA ILE A 145 0.95 7.62 3.79
C ILE A 145 0.24 6.88 4.92
N HIS A 146 0.67 7.20 6.14
CA HIS A 146 0.15 6.59 7.37
C HIS A 146 -0.27 7.66 8.39
N GLY A 147 -1.20 7.25 9.25
CA GLY A 147 -1.63 8.00 10.42
C GLY A 147 -0.75 7.67 11.62
N GLN A 148 -0.60 8.64 12.53
CA GLN A 148 0.09 8.42 13.80
C GLN A 148 -0.64 9.20 14.90
N GLY A 149 -0.82 8.56 16.06
CA GLY A 149 -1.49 9.15 17.22
C GLY A 149 -0.54 9.52 18.36
N ALA A 150 0.78 9.44 18.15
CA ALA A 150 1.76 9.66 19.20
C ALA A 150 1.97 11.15 19.49
N VAL A 151 1.94 12.01 18.47
CA VAL A 151 2.14 13.46 18.61
C VAL A 151 1.29 14.21 17.60
N ALA A 152 0.18 14.82 18.01
CA ALA A 152 -0.85 15.38 17.12
C ALA A 152 -0.30 16.30 16.00
N ASP A 153 0.63 17.21 16.32
CA ASP A 153 1.10 18.25 15.40
C ASP A 153 2.44 17.91 14.73
N THR A 154 2.78 16.63 14.60
CA THR A 154 4.06 16.21 14.03
C THR A 154 3.89 15.27 12.84
N ILE A 155 4.63 15.54 11.77
CA ILE A 155 4.79 14.60 10.67
C ILE A 155 6.04 13.76 10.95
N PHE A 156 5.86 12.45 11.11
CA PHE A 156 6.98 11.51 11.16
C PHE A 156 7.36 11.05 9.76
N ARG A 157 8.67 10.95 9.54
CA ARG A 157 9.23 10.36 8.32
C ARG A 157 9.93 9.05 8.65
N GLY A 158 9.26 7.93 8.42
CA GLY A 158 9.83 6.60 8.55
C GLY A 158 10.80 6.30 7.41
N THR A 159 12.08 6.05 7.72
CA THR A 159 13.10 5.70 6.70
C THR A 159 13.92 4.46 7.03
N ASN A 160 13.51 3.70 8.05
CA ASN A 160 14.29 2.60 8.61
C ASN A 160 15.74 3.03 8.90
N ASN A 161 15.90 4.09 9.70
CA ASN A 161 17.19 4.72 10.01
C ASN A 161 17.99 5.11 8.76
N GLY A 162 17.31 5.66 7.75
CA GLY A 162 17.90 6.12 6.50
C GLY A 162 18.21 5.03 5.47
N LYS A 163 17.90 3.76 5.75
CA LYS A 163 18.13 2.65 4.81
C LYS A 163 17.24 2.73 3.56
N SER A 164 15.95 3.06 3.72
CA SER A 164 15.03 3.15 2.57
C SER A 164 15.28 4.36 1.67
N VAL A 165 16.11 5.31 2.11
CA VAL A 165 16.48 6.53 1.37
C VAL A 165 17.97 6.63 1.13
N ALA A 166 18.72 5.52 1.21
CA ALA A 166 20.17 5.52 1.10
C ALA A 166 20.65 6.14 -0.24
N ALA A 167 20.00 5.79 -1.35
CA ALA A 167 20.31 6.36 -2.67
C ALA A 167 20.08 7.89 -2.72
N LEU A 168 18.99 8.38 -2.13
CA LEU A 168 18.72 9.82 -2.04
C LEU A 168 19.79 10.53 -1.19
N ARG A 169 20.20 9.93 -0.07
CA ARG A 169 21.26 10.49 0.79
C ARG A 169 22.62 10.54 0.09
N GLN A 170 22.96 9.51 -0.68
CA GLN A 170 24.20 9.48 -1.46
C GLN A 170 24.18 10.52 -2.58
N ARG A 171 23.06 10.64 -3.29
CA ARG A 171 22.92 11.56 -4.43
C ARG A 171 22.83 13.03 -4.04
N PHE A 172 22.12 13.33 -2.95
CA PHE A 172 21.80 14.70 -2.54
C PHE A 172 22.40 15.06 -1.19
N ALA A 173 23.57 14.49 -0.84
CA ALA A 173 24.27 14.70 0.43
C ALA A 173 23.98 16.10 0.98
N LEU A 174 23.11 16.15 2.00
CA LEU A 174 22.61 17.39 2.54
C LEU A 174 23.83 18.20 3.01
N LYS A 175 24.17 19.30 2.34
CA LYS A 175 24.81 20.41 3.05
C LYS A 175 23.92 20.65 4.28
N PRO A 176 24.45 20.74 5.49
CA PRO A 176 23.64 20.99 6.68
C PRO A 176 22.99 22.36 6.51
N SER A 177 21.79 22.40 5.95
CA SER A 177 20.93 23.57 6.03
C SER A 177 20.41 23.59 7.45
N ALA A 178 20.81 24.61 8.19
CA ALA A 178 20.06 25.05 9.36
C ALA A 178 18.57 25.10 8.99
N ASP A 179 17.71 24.72 9.94
CA ASP A 179 16.26 24.97 9.93
C ASP A 179 15.30 23.87 9.45
N LEU A 180 15.74 22.62 9.28
CA LEU A 180 14.80 21.49 9.31
C LEU A 180 15.09 20.57 10.52
N LYS A 181 14.47 20.88 11.67
CA LYS A 181 14.34 19.95 12.80
C LYS A 181 13.42 18.79 12.42
N VAL A 182 13.88 17.88 11.57
CA VAL A 182 13.23 16.57 11.40
C VAL A 182 13.70 15.70 12.56
N SER A 183 12.85 15.59 13.58
CA SER A 183 13.06 14.67 14.69
C SER A 183 12.99 13.24 14.17
N TRP A 184 14.14 12.59 14.01
CA TRP A 184 14.22 11.16 13.75
C TRP A 184 13.90 10.41 15.05
N ARG A 185 12.61 10.22 15.36
CA ARG A 185 12.22 9.25 16.38
C ARG A 185 12.05 7.89 15.72
N ARG A 186 12.80 6.93 16.24
CA ARG A 186 12.73 5.51 15.95
C ARG A 186 11.30 5.01 16.21
N CYS A 187 10.51 4.79 15.16
CA CYS A 187 9.45 3.78 15.25
C CYS A 187 10.16 2.43 15.27
N ARG A 188 10.14 1.79 16.44
CA ARG A 188 10.63 0.42 16.62
C ARG A 188 9.66 -0.57 16.01
#